data_AF-A0AA36B0P5-F1
#
_entry.id   AF-A0AA36B0P5-F1
#
_cell.length_a   1.000
_cell.length_b   1.000
_cell.length_c   1.000
_cell.angle_alpha   90.00
_cell.angle_beta   90.00
_cell.angle_gamma   90.00
#
_symmetry.space_group_name_H-M   'P 1'
#
loop_
_entity.id
_entity.type
_entity.pdbx_description
1 polymer ?
#
loop_
_entity_poly.entity_id
_entity_poly.type
_entity_poly.pdbx_seq_one_letter_code
_entity_poly.pdbx_strand_id
1 'polypeptide(L)'
;MPLTSLVDEYIISKERLQSMLSESRDTVIQDNPPDLNTGRMWEVTEVMRQLDEMTQHAEVHGVMIDGRAAVGFIKREQFWSESSEQEHRKLHDQQVRQLENERHLCHAAQQAQQYQWLNWDDIEKLELKWSDRWRVSAGHLQALIRTAYDVHLSPPISKQWGIQESQQCPLCGKYGSLKNMLSACSKALQSGWYTFGHNFVLNVVASAAREGQVPELSLRKIAFVKQGVRPNRQRPRQAEDRKWELFVDKPLPESIVVSALRFW
;
A
#
# COMPACT_ATOMS: atom_id res chain seq x y z
N MET A 1 1.53 3.93 0.39
CA MET A 1 2.88 3.92 -0.23
C MET A 1 3.84 3.25 0.75
N PRO A 2 4.55 2.16 0.43
CA PRO A 2 5.58 1.66 1.34
C PRO A 2 6.87 2.42 1.03
N LEU A 3 6.96 3.64 1.54
CA LEU A 3 8.23 4.13 2.04
C LEU A 3 8.21 3.63 3.48
N THR A 4 8.99 2.61 3.80
CA THR A 4 9.20 2.26 5.20
C THR A 4 9.70 3.52 5.89
N SER A 5 9.11 3.88 7.02
CA SER A 5 9.51 5.11 7.69
C SER A 5 10.99 4.99 8.03
N LEU A 6 11.77 6.05 7.76
CA LEU A 6 13.18 6.09 8.15
C LEU A 6 13.33 5.90 9.66
N VAL A 7 12.29 6.26 10.43
CA VAL A 7 12.22 6.05 11.87
C VAL A 7 12.14 4.55 12.18
N ASP A 8 11.23 3.80 11.54
CA ASP A 8 11.09 2.35 11.73
C ASP A 8 12.42 1.64 11.46
N GLU A 9 13.05 1.94 10.30
CA GLU A 9 14.32 1.31 9.93
C GLU A 9 15.47 1.74 10.85
N TYR A 10 15.45 2.96 11.35
CA TYR A 10 16.43 3.43 12.32
C TYR A 10 16.30 2.68 13.66
N ILE A 11 15.09 2.58 14.21
CA ILE A 11 14.81 1.85 15.46
C ILE A 11 15.18 0.37 15.30
N ILE A 12 14.70 -0.27 14.22
CA ILE A 12 15.02 -1.66 13.88
C ILE A 12 16.54 -1.86 13.78
N SER A 13 17.25 -0.97 13.09
CA SER A 13 18.70 -1.12 12.90
C SER A 13 19.47 -1.10 14.22
N LYS A 14 19.01 -0.29 15.18
CA LYS A 14 19.62 -0.11 16.50
C LYS A 14 19.26 -1.26 17.44
N GLU A 15 18.01 -1.69 17.44
CA GLU A 15 17.55 -2.88 18.18
C GLU A 15 18.33 -4.12 17.73
N ARG A 16 18.39 -4.37 16.41
CA ARG A 16 19.16 -5.49 15.87
C ARG A 16 20.63 -5.42 16.24
N LEU A 17 21.22 -4.22 16.21
CA LEU A 17 22.62 -4.03 16.59
C LEU A 17 22.83 -4.38 18.07
N GLN A 18 21.93 -3.97 18.96
CA GLN A 18 22.00 -4.31 20.38
C GLN A 18 21.86 -5.81 20.61
N SER A 19 20.87 -6.45 19.97
CA SER A 19 20.69 -7.91 20.03
C SER A 19 21.93 -8.66 19.52
N MET A 20 22.55 -8.21 18.43
CA MET A 20 23.79 -8.81 17.93
C MET A 20 24.99 -8.64 18.87
N LEU A 21 25.06 -7.51 19.59
CA LEU A 21 26.12 -7.27 20.56
C LEU A 21 25.95 -8.16 21.79
N SER A 22 24.73 -8.32 22.31
CA SER A 22 24.43 -9.21 23.44
C SER A 22 24.61 -10.69 23.12
N GLU A 23 24.43 -11.07 21.85
CA GLU A 23 24.59 -12.44 21.36
C GLU A 23 25.98 -12.69 20.74
N SER A 24 26.91 -11.74 20.90
CA SER A 24 28.25 -11.89 20.36
C SER A 24 28.94 -13.12 20.96
N ARG A 25 29.67 -13.86 20.13
CA ARG A 25 30.53 -14.97 20.60
C ARG A 25 31.75 -14.49 21.37
N ASP A 26 32.09 -13.21 21.23
CA ASP A 26 33.19 -12.60 21.95
C ASP A 26 32.73 -12.15 23.35
N THR A 27 33.19 -12.87 24.36
CA THR A 27 32.90 -12.60 25.78
C THR A 27 33.20 -11.15 26.20
N VAL A 28 34.21 -10.50 25.62
CA VAL A 28 34.55 -9.10 25.96
C VAL A 28 33.45 -8.15 25.49
N ILE A 29 32.87 -8.41 24.32
CA ILE A 29 31.80 -7.60 23.74
C ILE A 29 30.47 -7.90 24.43
N GLN A 30 30.24 -9.16 24.80
CA GLN A 30 29.04 -9.59 25.50
C GLN A 30 28.96 -9.01 26.91
N ASP A 31 30.07 -9.01 27.66
CA ASP A 31 30.12 -8.52 29.04
C ASP A 31 30.13 -6.98 29.11
N ASN A 32 30.61 -6.32 28.07
CA ASN A 32 30.70 -4.85 28.02
C ASN A 32 30.30 -4.32 26.62
N PRO A 33 29.00 -4.38 26.27
CA PRO A 33 28.54 -3.88 24.99
C PRO A 33 28.71 -2.36 24.90
N PRO A 34 29.11 -1.81 23.74
CA PRO A 34 29.21 -0.37 23.56
C PRO A 34 27.83 0.29 23.62
N ASP A 35 27.74 1.42 24.31
CA ASP A 35 26.50 2.20 24.38
C ASP A 35 26.07 2.69 22.99
N LEU A 36 24.86 2.30 22.58
CA LEU A 36 24.29 2.74 21.32
C LEU A 36 23.72 4.14 21.44
N ASN A 37 24.25 5.07 20.63
CA ASN A 37 23.68 6.41 20.55
C ASN A 37 22.31 6.39 19.84
N THR A 38 21.24 6.59 20.61
CA THR A 38 19.84 6.72 20.15
C THR A 38 19.26 8.12 20.30
N GLY A 39 20.07 9.09 20.71
CA GLY A 39 19.62 10.46 20.99
C GLY A 39 18.87 10.57 22.32
N ARG A 40 17.93 11.52 22.41
CA ARG A 40 17.19 11.85 23.66
C ARG A 40 15.76 11.31 23.72
N MET A 41 15.23 10.83 22.60
CA MET A 41 13.80 10.53 22.47
C MET A 41 13.46 9.10 22.92
N TRP A 42 14.43 8.20 22.92
CA TRP A 42 14.23 6.80 23.24
C TRP A 42 15.55 6.12 23.60
N GLU A 43 15.44 5.00 24.31
CA GLU A 43 16.56 4.17 24.78
C GLU A 43 16.37 2.74 24.26
N VAL A 44 17.45 2.10 23.77
CA VAL A 44 17.34 0.77 23.14
C VAL A 44 16.91 -0.31 24.13
N THR A 45 17.43 -0.27 25.36
CA THR A 45 17.16 -1.24 26.42
C THR A 45 15.67 -1.27 26.78
N GLU A 46 15.06 -0.09 26.95
CA GLU A 46 13.64 0.04 27.24
C GLU A 46 12.77 -0.40 26.07
N VAL A 47 13.16 -0.06 24.84
CA VAL A 47 12.45 -0.53 23.64
C VAL A 47 12.53 -2.06 23.53
N MET A 48 13.70 -2.67 23.73
CA MET A 48 13.83 -4.13 23.71
C MET A 48 12.95 -4.80 24.77
N ARG A 49 12.92 -4.26 26.00
CA ARG A 49 12.05 -4.75 27.07
C ARG A 49 10.57 -4.68 26.68
N GLN A 50 10.14 -3.58 26.08
CA GLN A 50 8.77 -3.43 25.59
C GLN A 50 8.45 -4.42 24.46
N LEU A 51 9.40 -4.66 23.54
CA LEU A 51 9.23 -5.61 22.45
C LEU A 51 9.15 -7.06 22.95
N ASP A 52 9.97 -7.44 23.95
CA ASP A 52 9.89 -8.74 24.60
C ASP A 52 8.50 -8.94 25.23
N GLU A 53 8.01 -7.95 25.97
CA GLU A 53 6.68 -7.98 26.62
C GLU A 53 5.56 -8.09 25.58
N MET A 54 5.62 -7.32 24.50
CA MET A 54 4.63 -7.37 23.43
C MET A 54 4.65 -8.70 22.70
N THR A 55 5.82 -9.27 22.46
CA THR A 55 5.94 -10.55 21.75
C THR A 55 5.45 -11.70 22.63
N GLN A 56 5.77 -11.68 23.93
CA GLN A 56 5.22 -12.63 24.89
C GLN A 56 3.70 -12.48 25.04
N HIS A 57 3.19 -11.25 25.07
CA HIS A 57 1.77 -10.97 25.11
C HIS A 57 1.06 -11.49 23.84
N ALA A 58 1.65 -11.28 22.67
CA ALA A 58 1.14 -11.80 21.40
C ALA A 58 1.10 -13.34 21.39
N GLU A 59 2.09 -14.02 21.98
CA GLU A 59 2.09 -15.47 22.15
C GLU A 59 0.91 -15.96 23.03
N VAL A 60 0.62 -15.26 24.13
CA VAL A 60 -0.51 -15.59 25.01
C VAL A 60 -1.86 -15.40 24.31
N HIS A 61 -2.01 -14.32 23.55
CA HIS A 61 -3.20 -14.07 22.74
C HIS A 61 -3.35 -15.07 21.59
N GLY A 62 -2.23 -15.57 21.08
CA GLY A 62 -2.19 -16.46 19.93
C GLY A 62 -2.68 -15.78 18.66
N VAL A 63 -2.90 -16.60 17.62
CA VAL A 63 -3.31 -16.07 16.31
C VAL A 63 -4.79 -15.74 16.33
N MET A 64 -5.11 -14.45 16.16
CA MET A 64 -6.48 -14.00 15.97
C MET A 64 -7.02 -14.54 14.66
N ILE A 65 -8.22 -15.12 14.70
CA ILE A 65 -8.91 -15.58 13.49
C ILE A 65 -9.39 -14.35 12.72
N ASP A 66 -8.77 -14.08 11.57
CA ASP A 66 -9.28 -13.09 10.63
C ASP A 66 -10.21 -13.75 9.59
N GLY A 67 -11.39 -13.16 9.41
CA GLY A 67 -12.41 -13.62 8.47
C GLY A 67 -13.08 -14.95 8.85
N ARG A 68 -13.18 -15.88 7.88
CA ARG A 68 -13.88 -17.18 8.04
C ARG A 68 -12.92 -18.37 8.20
N ALA A 69 -11.66 -18.12 8.55
CA ALA A 69 -10.73 -19.19 8.79
C ALA A 69 -11.15 -19.99 10.04
N ALA A 70 -11.21 -21.31 9.96
CA ALA A 70 -11.48 -22.14 11.12
C ALA A 70 -10.20 -22.31 11.97
N VAL A 71 -10.39 -22.56 13.27
CA VAL A 71 -9.30 -22.91 14.20
C VAL A 71 -8.48 -24.06 13.60
N GLY A 72 -7.16 -23.89 13.51
CA GLY A 72 -6.23 -24.88 12.95
C GLY A 72 -5.91 -24.75 11.45
N PHE A 73 -6.58 -23.87 10.71
CA PHE A 73 -6.23 -23.56 9.31
C PHE A 73 -5.23 -22.39 9.18
N ILE A 74 -5.08 -21.60 10.24
CA ILE A 74 -4.12 -20.53 10.29
C ILE A 74 -2.75 -21.13 10.62
N LYS A 75 -1.72 -20.75 9.86
CA LYS A 75 -0.36 -21.21 10.15
C LYS A 75 -0.01 -20.82 11.57
N ARG A 76 0.55 -21.77 12.33
CA ARG A 76 1.14 -21.49 13.64
C ARG A 76 2.17 -20.38 13.46
N GLU A 77 1.95 -19.24 14.11
CA GLU A 77 2.98 -18.21 14.19
C GLU A 77 4.15 -18.73 15.02
N GLN A 78 5.34 -18.17 14.78
CA GLN A 78 6.51 -18.49 15.58
C GLN A 78 6.31 -17.91 16.97
N PHE A 79 6.25 -18.79 17.96
CA PHE A 79 6.17 -18.41 19.37
C PHE A 79 7.53 -17.92 19.87
N TRP A 80 7.52 -16.92 20.74
CA TRP A 80 8.72 -16.38 21.37
C TRP A 80 9.47 -17.48 22.13
N SER A 81 8.73 -18.29 22.89
CA SER A 81 9.30 -19.38 23.70
C SER A 81 9.99 -20.49 22.88
N GLU A 82 9.56 -20.72 21.64
CA GLU A 82 10.04 -21.80 20.77
C GLU A 82 10.98 -21.29 19.66
N SER A 83 11.25 -19.98 19.60
CA SER A 83 12.03 -19.38 18.53
C SER A 83 13.52 -19.25 18.86
N SER A 84 14.33 -19.29 17.81
CA SER A 84 15.75 -18.98 17.87
C SER A 84 16.00 -17.47 17.99
N GLU A 85 17.20 -17.07 18.40
CA GLU A 85 17.62 -15.66 18.50
C GLU A 85 17.43 -14.88 17.17
N GLN A 86 17.67 -15.52 16.03
CA GLN A 86 17.41 -14.91 14.72
C GLN A 86 15.92 -14.68 14.44
N GLU A 87 15.06 -15.52 15.02
CA GLU A 87 13.61 -15.40 14.91
C GLU A 87 13.08 -14.38 15.93
N HIS A 88 13.67 -14.28 17.12
CA HIS A 88 13.41 -13.19 18.09
C HIS A 88 13.57 -11.82 17.45
N ARG A 89 14.69 -11.58 16.76
CA ARG A 89 14.90 -10.33 16.00
C ARG A 89 13.79 -10.07 14.97
N LYS A 90 13.33 -11.11 14.26
CA LYS A 90 12.26 -10.95 13.26
C LYS A 90 10.92 -10.62 13.92
N LEU A 91 10.63 -11.20 15.09
CA LEU A 91 9.44 -10.88 15.85
C LEU A 91 9.50 -9.43 16.34
N HIS A 92 10.64 -9.00 16.89
CA HIS A 92 10.90 -7.61 17.25
C HIS A 92 10.73 -6.65 16.08
N ASP A 93 11.29 -6.96 14.91
CA ASP A 93 11.12 -6.15 13.70
C ASP A 93 9.64 -5.96 13.34
N GLN A 94 8.82 -7.01 13.50
CA GLN A 94 7.38 -6.95 13.23
C GLN A 94 6.66 -6.09 14.27
N GLN A 95 6.98 -6.26 15.55
CA GLN A 95 6.40 -5.48 16.65
C GLN A 95 6.74 -3.99 16.53
N VAL A 96 7.99 -3.63 16.20
CA VAL A 96 8.37 -2.22 15.95
C VAL A 96 7.54 -1.61 14.82
N ARG A 97 7.37 -2.34 13.71
CA ARG A 97 6.55 -1.88 12.58
C ARG A 97 5.08 -1.73 12.97
N GLN A 98 4.57 -2.61 13.83
CA GLN A 98 3.21 -2.52 14.32
C GLN A 98 3.02 -1.27 15.19
N LEU A 99 3.90 -1.04 16.17
CA LEU A 99 3.87 0.14 17.05
C LEU A 99 3.94 1.45 16.26
N GLU A 100 4.89 1.57 15.33
CA GLU A 100 5.01 2.79 14.53
C GLU A 100 3.80 2.97 13.60
N ASN A 101 3.25 1.89 13.05
CA ASN A 101 2.01 1.98 12.27
C ASN A 101 0.83 2.44 13.13
N GLU A 102 0.67 1.89 14.34
CA GLU A 102 -0.35 2.32 15.31
C GLU A 102 -0.17 3.80 15.69
N ARG A 103 1.07 4.26 15.88
CA ARG A 103 1.38 5.66 16.13
C ARG A 103 1.01 6.55 14.95
N HIS A 104 1.35 6.14 13.73
CA HIS A 104 0.96 6.85 12.52
C HIS A 104 -0.55 6.90 12.34
N LEU A 105 -1.27 5.81 12.65
CA LEU A 105 -2.73 5.75 12.60
C LEU A 105 -3.37 6.64 13.66
N CYS A 106 -2.87 6.64 14.90
CA CYS A 106 -3.32 7.54 15.96
C CYS A 106 -3.14 9.01 15.56
N HIS A 107 -1.96 9.35 15.03
CA HIS A 107 -1.69 10.70 14.54
C HIS A 107 -2.59 11.08 13.36
N ALA A 108 -2.80 10.16 12.41
CA ALA A 108 -3.72 10.34 11.30
C ALA A 108 -5.17 10.57 11.77
N ALA A 109 -5.64 9.81 12.76
CA ALA A 109 -6.97 9.93 13.31
C ALA A 109 -7.23 11.31 13.95
N GLN A 110 -6.19 11.95 14.50
CA GLN A 110 -6.26 13.32 15.01
C GLN A 110 -6.38 14.38 13.90
N GLN A 111 -6.08 14.02 12.65
CA GLN A 111 -6.08 14.92 11.49
C GLN A 111 -7.22 14.56 10.53
N ALA A 112 -8.45 14.62 11.03
CA ALA A 112 -9.67 14.17 10.35
C ALA A 112 -9.87 14.75 8.93
N GLN A 113 -9.36 15.95 8.66
CA GLN A 113 -9.48 16.60 7.36
C GLN A 113 -8.47 16.07 6.33
N GLN A 114 -7.20 15.89 6.70
CA GLN A 114 -6.12 15.44 5.80
C GLN A 114 -6.06 13.91 5.69
N TYR A 115 -6.66 13.19 6.63
CA TYR A 115 -6.62 11.73 6.69
C TYR A 115 -8.03 11.13 6.54
N GLN A 116 -8.87 11.77 5.72
CA GLN A 116 -10.20 11.27 5.39
C GLN A 116 -10.15 9.87 4.74
N TRP A 117 -8.98 9.44 4.24
CA TRP A 117 -8.70 8.09 3.77
C TRP A 117 -8.80 7.00 4.84
N LEU A 118 -8.77 7.34 6.13
CA LEU A 118 -9.07 6.39 7.20
C LEU A 118 -10.51 5.85 7.13
N ASN A 119 -11.43 6.59 6.49
CA ASN A 119 -12.84 6.20 6.35
C ASN A 119 -13.14 5.47 5.03
N TRP A 120 -12.12 4.92 4.38
CA TRP A 120 -12.24 4.23 3.08
C TRP A 120 -12.58 2.74 3.22
N ASP A 121 -13.47 2.40 4.17
CA ASP A 121 -13.82 1.00 4.47
C ASP A 121 -14.44 0.25 3.27
N ASP A 122 -15.16 0.97 2.40
CA ASP A 122 -15.83 0.41 1.21
C ASP A 122 -15.01 0.51 -0.09
N ILE A 123 -13.75 0.95 -0.02
CA ILE A 123 -12.94 1.24 -1.21
C ILE A 123 -11.85 0.18 -1.37
N GLU A 124 -11.75 -0.40 -2.57
CA GLU A 124 -10.75 -1.41 -2.88
C GLU A 124 -9.33 -0.83 -2.79
N LYS A 125 -8.44 -1.56 -2.12
CA LYS A 125 -7.05 -1.14 -1.90
C LYS A 125 -6.28 -1.19 -3.22
N LEU A 126 -5.72 -0.06 -3.64
CA LEU A 126 -4.79 0.00 -4.77
C LEU A 126 -3.36 -0.28 -4.31
N GLU A 127 -2.85 -1.48 -4.58
CA GLU A 127 -1.45 -1.83 -4.34
C GLU A 127 -0.58 -1.47 -5.55
N LEU A 128 0.18 -0.38 -5.45
CA LEU A 128 1.16 0.01 -6.47
C LEU A 128 2.51 -0.65 -6.19
N LYS A 129 2.89 -1.63 -7.02
CA LYS A 129 4.23 -2.21 -6.96
C LYS A 129 5.29 -1.18 -7.40
N TRP A 130 6.52 -1.38 -6.95
CA TRP A 130 7.63 -0.49 -7.32
C TRP A 130 7.83 -0.38 -8.84
N SER A 131 7.70 -1.50 -9.56
CA SER A 131 7.77 -1.54 -11.02
C SER A 131 6.70 -0.70 -11.71
N ASP A 132 5.52 -0.62 -11.10
CA ASP A 132 4.36 0.04 -11.70
C ASP A 132 4.48 1.56 -11.55
N ARG A 133 5.08 2.04 -10.45
CA ARG A 133 5.31 3.48 -10.23
C ARG A 133 6.10 4.13 -11.35
N TRP A 134 7.14 3.48 -11.86
CA TRP A 134 7.96 4.02 -12.95
C TRP A 134 7.25 4.00 -14.31
N ARG A 135 6.19 3.21 -14.45
CA ARG A 135 5.39 3.11 -15.67
C ARG A 135 4.20 4.06 -15.69
N VAL A 136 3.81 4.58 -14.53
CA VAL A 136 2.74 5.57 -14.41
C VAL A 136 3.31 6.97 -14.63
N SER A 137 2.67 7.75 -15.49
CA SER A 137 3.09 9.13 -15.73
C SER A 137 3.00 9.97 -14.45
N ALA A 138 3.84 10.99 -14.33
CA ALA A 138 3.89 11.85 -13.13
C ALA A 138 2.52 12.46 -12.77
N GLY A 139 1.73 12.86 -13.77
CA GLY A 139 0.38 13.39 -13.54
C GLY A 139 -0.59 12.37 -12.96
N HIS A 140 -0.53 11.11 -13.43
CA HIS A 140 -1.35 10.04 -12.87
C HIS A 140 -0.91 9.67 -11.44
N LEU A 141 0.40 9.61 -11.18
CA LEU A 141 0.89 9.41 -9.81
C LEU A 141 0.43 10.52 -8.87
N GLN A 142 0.51 11.78 -9.32
CA GLN A 142 0.05 12.93 -8.54
C GLN A 142 -1.45 12.84 -8.25
N ALA A 143 -2.26 12.45 -9.25
CA ALA A 143 -3.69 12.23 -9.05
C ALA A 143 -3.95 11.09 -8.05
N LEU A 144 -3.25 9.96 -8.16
CA LEU A 144 -3.39 8.84 -7.21
C LEU A 144 -3.00 9.23 -5.78
N ILE A 145 -1.92 9.98 -5.60
CA ILE A 145 -1.51 10.45 -4.27
C ILE A 145 -2.54 11.43 -3.71
N ARG A 146 -2.94 12.43 -4.48
CA ARG A 146 -3.94 13.43 -4.05
C ARG A 146 -5.27 12.79 -3.72
N THR A 147 -5.67 11.77 -4.48
CA THR A 147 -6.91 11.05 -4.19
C THR A 147 -6.77 10.20 -2.94
N ALA A 148 -5.68 9.46 -2.79
CA ALA A 148 -5.40 8.64 -1.61
C ALA A 148 -5.36 9.43 -0.29
N TYR A 149 -4.95 10.70 -0.33
CA TYR A 149 -4.95 11.57 0.87
C TYR A 149 -6.15 12.54 0.92
N ASP A 150 -7.11 12.42 0.01
CA ASP A 150 -8.22 13.36 -0.15
C ASP A 150 -7.78 14.84 -0.19
N VAL A 151 -6.61 15.12 -0.79
CA VAL A 151 -6.06 16.47 -1.02
C VAL A 151 -6.35 16.93 -2.45
N HIS A 152 -7.26 16.24 -3.14
CA HIS A 152 -7.75 16.69 -4.43
C HIS A 152 -8.64 17.92 -4.24
N LEU A 153 -8.68 18.83 -5.21
CA LEU A 153 -9.53 20.04 -5.18
C LEU A 153 -11.02 19.66 -5.33
N SER A 154 -11.56 18.94 -4.36
CA SER A 154 -12.98 18.64 -4.26
C SER A 154 -13.75 19.91 -3.92
N PRO A 155 -15.00 20.10 -4.39
CA PRO A 155 -15.80 21.28 -4.08
C PRO A 155 -15.82 21.66 -2.59
N PRO A 156 -15.90 20.73 -1.62
CA PRO A 156 -15.77 21.06 -0.20
C PRO A 156 -14.41 21.68 0.16
N ILE A 157 -13.31 21.10 -0.31
CA ILE A 157 -11.94 21.57 -0.06
C ILE A 157 -11.70 22.92 -0.76
N SER A 158 -12.14 23.05 -2.00
CA SER A 158 -12.09 24.29 -2.78
C SER A 158 -12.85 25.42 -2.08
N LYS A 159 -13.99 25.14 -1.44
CA LYS A 159 -14.69 26.14 -0.64
C LYS A 159 -13.95 26.52 0.62
N GLN A 160 -13.41 25.55 1.34
CA GLN A 160 -12.62 25.84 2.54
C GLN A 160 -11.39 26.70 2.23
N TRP A 161 -10.78 26.52 1.05
CA TRP A 161 -9.65 27.32 0.59
C TRP A 161 -10.05 28.65 -0.08
N GLY A 162 -11.35 28.97 -0.13
CA GLY A 162 -11.85 30.21 -0.74
C GLY A 162 -11.74 30.27 -2.27
N ILE A 163 -11.56 29.12 -2.93
CA ILE A 163 -11.46 29.02 -4.40
C ILE A 163 -12.84 28.98 -5.05
N GLN A 164 -13.82 28.33 -4.39
CA GLN A 164 -15.19 28.18 -4.88
C GLN A 164 -16.20 28.45 -3.78
N GLU A 165 -17.41 28.94 -4.11
CA GLU A 165 -18.43 29.18 -3.08
C GLU A 165 -19.31 27.95 -2.76
N SER A 166 -19.42 27.03 -3.72
CA SER A 166 -20.28 25.85 -3.62
C SER A 166 -19.50 24.61 -3.20
N GLN A 167 -20.08 23.80 -2.32
CA GLN A 167 -19.56 22.46 -1.95
C GLN A 167 -20.20 21.35 -2.78
N GLN A 168 -20.99 21.70 -3.80
CA GLN A 168 -21.75 20.74 -4.58
C GLN A 168 -20.94 20.21 -5.76
N CYS A 169 -21.18 18.95 -6.11
CA CYS A 169 -20.67 18.34 -7.32
C CYS A 169 -21.25 19.07 -8.54
N PRO A 170 -20.42 19.52 -9.50
CA PRO A 170 -20.89 20.25 -10.67
C PRO A 170 -21.77 19.41 -11.60
N LEU A 171 -21.67 18.08 -11.53
CA LEU A 171 -22.46 17.16 -12.35
C LEU A 171 -23.83 16.90 -11.71
N CYS A 172 -23.85 16.35 -10.50
CA CYS A 172 -25.08 15.84 -9.88
C CYS A 172 -25.74 16.81 -8.87
N GLY A 173 -25.08 17.90 -8.48
CA GLY A 173 -25.60 18.87 -7.49
C GLY A 173 -25.61 18.38 -6.04
N LYS A 174 -25.26 17.12 -5.76
CA LYS A 174 -25.09 16.59 -4.39
C LYS A 174 -23.77 17.06 -3.77
N TYR A 175 -23.53 16.75 -2.50
CA TYR A 175 -22.25 17.05 -1.84
C TYR A 175 -21.07 16.50 -2.64
N GLY A 176 -20.14 17.39 -3.00
CA GLY A 176 -19.04 17.12 -3.92
C GLY A 176 -17.83 16.44 -3.27
N SER A 177 -18.02 15.47 -2.38
CA SER A 177 -16.87 14.75 -1.82
C SER A 177 -16.08 14.06 -2.93
N LEU A 178 -14.80 13.79 -2.68
CA LEU A 178 -13.98 13.05 -3.62
C LEU A 178 -14.56 11.66 -3.93
N LYS A 179 -15.06 10.93 -2.92
CA LYS A 179 -15.81 9.66 -3.10
C LYS A 179 -17.00 9.84 -4.05
N ASN A 180 -17.78 10.92 -3.90
CA ASN A 180 -18.86 11.20 -4.84
C ASN A 180 -18.34 11.44 -6.26
N MET A 181 -17.33 12.28 -6.45
CA MET A 181 -16.82 12.58 -7.79
C MET A 181 -16.10 11.41 -8.48
N LEU A 182 -15.50 10.50 -7.71
CA LEU A 182 -14.73 9.37 -8.24
C LEU A 182 -15.51 8.06 -8.34
N SER A 183 -16.60 7.85 -7.59
CA SER A 183 -17.31 6.56 -7.66
C SER A 183 -18.82 6.64 -7.45
N ALA A 184 -19.36 7.66 -6.78
CA ALA A 184 -20.77 7.68 -6.39
C ALA A 184 -21.64 8.74 -7.11
N CYS A 185 -21.08 9.51 -8.04
CA CYS A 185 -21.83 10.55 -8.75
C CYS A 185 -22.84 9.91 -9.72
N SER A 186 -24.13 10.06 -9.41
CA SER A 186 -25.22 9.44 -10.17
C SER A 186 -25.22 9.82 -11.66
N LYS A 187 -24.93 11.09 -11.98
CA LYS A 187 -24.86 11.52 -13.39
C LYS A 187 -23.63 10.97 -14.11
N ALA A 188 -22.47 10.87 -13.43
CA ALA A 188 -21.26 10.29 -14.01
C ALA A 188 -21.39 8.77 -14.22
N LEU A 189 -22.14 8.09 -13.34
CA LEU A 189 -22.51 6.69 -13.50
C LEU A 189 -23.46 6.49 -14.69
N GLN A 190 -24.51 7.32 -14.80
CA GLN A 190 -25.48 7.24 -15.89
C GLN A 190 -24.88 7.62 -17.26
N SER A 191 -23.92 8.55 -17.31
CA SER A 191 -23.27 8.96 -18.55
C SER A 191 -22.28 7.92 -19.09
N GLY A 192 -22.08 6.81 -18.40
CA GLY A 192 -21.22 5.72 -18.84
C GLY A 192 -19.72 6.02 -18.73
N TRP A 193 -19.32 7.09 -18.04
CA TRP A 193 -17.91 7.49 -17.90
C TRP A 193 -17.11 6.43 -17.15
N TYR A 194 -17.69 5.85 -16.10
CA TYR A 194 -17.10 4.71 -15.40
C TYR A 194 -17.10 3.43 -16.23
N THR A 195 -18.13 3.25 -17.06
CA THR A 195 -18.17 2.11 -17.97
C THR A 195 -17.24 2.27 -19.16
N PHE A 196 -16.72 3.46 -19.48
CA PHE A 196 -15.92 3.68 -20.68
C PHE A 196 -14.63 2.85 -20.66
N GLY A 197 -13.88 2.86 -19.56
CA GLY A 197 -12.67 2.05 -19.41
C GLY A 197 -12.96 0.55 -19.44
N HIS A 198 -14.00 0.10 -18.72
CA HIS A 198 -14.45 -1.29 -18.75
C HIS A 198 -14.94 -1.71 -20.13
N ASN A 199 -15.79 -0.92 -20.77
CA ASN A 199 -16.33 -1.18 -22.10
C ASN A 199 -15.23 -1.15 -23.15
N PHE A 200 -14.21 -0.31 -23.00
CA PHE A 200 -13.05 -0.32 -23.88
C PHE A 200 -12.28 -1.63 -23.78
N VAL A 201 -11.94 -2.08 -22.56
CA VAL A 201 -11.27 -3.37 -22.34
C VAL A 201 -12.16 -4.53 -22.82
N LEU A 202 -13.45 -4.54 -22.47
CA LEU A 202 -14.40 -5.56 -22.91
C LEU A 202 -14.57 -5.57 -24.43
N ASN A 203 -14.54 -4.41 -25.08
CA ASN A 203 -14.61 -4.32 -26.54
C ASN A 203 -13.33 -4.85 -27.21
N VAL A 204 -12.15 -4.59 -26.63
CA VAL A 204 -10.88 -5.17 -27.09
C VAL A 204 -10.86 -6.68 -26.90
N VAL A 205 -11.33 -7.18 -25.75
CA VAL A 205 -11.45 -8.63 -25.50
C VAL A 205 -12.47 -9.26 -26.46
N ALA A 206 -13.61 -8.60 -26.67
CA ALA A 206 -14.65 -9.09 -27.56
C ALA A 206 -14.23 -9.03 -29.04
N SER A 207 -13.43 -8.04 -29.47
CA SER A 207 -12.87 -8.00 -30.82
C SER A 207 -11.84 -9.10 -31.02
N ALA A 208 -10.92 -9.28 -30.07
CA ALA A 208 -9.94 -10.36 -30.09
C ALA A 208 -10.61 -11.76 -30.14
N ALA A 209 -11.68 -11.94 -29.36
CA ALA A 209 -12.47 -13.18 -29.37
C ALA A 209 -13.21 -13.41 -30.71
N ARG A 210 -13.76 -12.36 -31.34
CA ARG A 210 -14.44 -12.45 -32.64
C ARG A 210 -13.49 -12.71 -33.80
N GLU A 211 -12.27 -12.17 -33.74
CA GLU A 211 -11.24 -12.31 -34.76
C GLU A 211 -10.49 -13.64 -34.68
N GLY A 212 -10.87 -14.53 -33.75
CA GLY A 212 -10.17 -15.80 -33.51
C GLY A 212 -8.77 -15.61 -32.92
N GLN A 213 -8.34 -14.36 -32.69
CA GLN A 213 -7.19 -13.99 -31.87
C GLN A 213 -7.57 -14.06 -30.40
N VAL A 214 -8.12 -15.18 -29.94
CA VAL A 214 -8.01 -15.46 -28.51
C VAL A 214 -6.51 -15.61 -28.31
N PRO A 215 -5.81 -14.70 -27.58
CA PRO A 215 -4.46 -15.03 -27.17
C PRO A 215 -4.65 -16.36 -26.46
N GLU A 216 -3.96 -17.40 -26.93
CA GLU A 216 -3.83 -18.60 -26.12
C GLU A 216 -3.23 -18.08 -24.82
N LEU A 217 -4.12 -17.87 -23.83
CA LEU A 217 -3.73 -17.65 -22.47
C LEU A 217 -3.10 -18.97 -22.15
N SER A 218 -1.80 -19.06 -22.42
CA SER A 218 -0.94 -20.05 -21.85
C SER A 218 -1.05 -19.78 -20.37
N LEU A 219 -2.11 -20.34 -19.77
CA LEU A 219 -2.16 -20.66 -18.38
C LEU A 219 -0.86 -21.39 -18.18
N ARG A 220 0.13 -20.69 -17.63
CA ARG A 220 1.46 -21.25 -17.42
C ARG A 220 1.17 -22.53 -16.67
N LYS A 221 1.33 -23.67 -17.35
CA LYS A 221 1.12 -24.98 -16.73
C LYS A 221 2.15 -25.01 -15.61
N ILE A 222 1.68 -24.81 -14.38
CA ILE A 222 2.54 -24.92 -13.21
C ILE A 222 2.95 -26.38 -13.20
N ALA A 223 4.23 -26.63 -13.44
CA ALA A 223 4.78 -27.98 -13.30
C ALA A 223 4.68 -28.34 -11.81
N PHE A 224 3.79 -29.28 -11.48
CA PHE A 224 3.70 -29.80 -10.12
C PHE A 224 5.04 -30.46 -9.77
N VAL A 225 5.73 -29.91 -8.77
CA VAL A 225 7.00 -30.44 -8.28
C VAL A 225 6.70 -31.36 -7.09
N LYS A 226 7.21 -32.59 -7.13
CA LYS A 226 7.07 -33.54 -6.01
C LYS A 226 7.77 -33.00 -4.76
N GLN A 227 7.25 -33.36 -3.59
CA GLN A 227 7.82 -32.98 -2.30
C GLN A 227 9.31 -33.36 -2.23
N GLY A 228 10.16 -32.40 -1.87
CA GLY A 228 11.62 -32.59 -1.74
C GLY A 228 12.45 -32.18 -2.96
N VAL A 229 11.85 -31.83 -4.11
CA VAL A 229 12.59 -31.38 -5.30
C VAL A 229 12.46 -29.87 -5.48
N ARG A 230 13.56 -29.17 -5.76
CA ARG A 230 13.53 -27.72 -6.07
C ARG A 230 13.40 -27.51 -7.60
N PRO A 231 12.48 -26.66 -8.08
CA PRO A 231 12.38 -26.36 -9.50
C PRO A 231 13.61 -25.59 -9.99
N ASN A 232 14.05 -25.88 -11.22
CA ASN A 232 15.14 -25.16 -11.87
C ASN A 232 14.67 -23.72 -12.19
N ARG A 233 15.24 -22.72 -11.50
CA ARG A 233 14.93 -21.30 -11.74
C ARG A 233 15.47 -20.89 -13.11
N GLN A 234 14.61 -20.82 -14.11
CA GLN A 234 14.94 -20.08 -15.33
C GLN A 234 14.89 -18.57 -15.03
N ARG A 235 15.93 -17.83 -15.46
CA ARG A 235 15.90 -16.36 -15.42
C ARG A 235 14.72 -15.86 -16.26
N PRO A 236 13.94 -14.86 -15.80
CA PRO A 236 12.93 -14.25 -16.65
C PRO A 236 13.59 -13.70 -17.92
N ARG A 237 13.09 -14.06 -19.10
CA ARG A 237 13.45 -13.33 -20.33
C ARG A 237 13.06 -11.86 -20.14
N GLN A 238 14.00 -10.94 -20.39
CA GLN A 238 13.67 -9.53 -20.53
C GLN A 238 12.58 -9.42 -21.60
N ALA A 239 11.43 -8.83 -21.23
CA ALA A 239 10.43 -8.49 -22.22
C ALA A 239 11.01 -7.38 -23.09
N GLU A 240 11.06 -7.58 -24.41
CA GLU A 240 11.41 -6.52 -25.36
C GLU A 240 10.44 -5.34 -25.22
N ASP A 241 11.00 -4.13 -25.31
CA ASP A 241 10.28 -2.86 -25.19
C ASP A 241 9.20 -2.74 -26.26
N ARG A 242 7.99 -3.20 -25.95
CA ARG A 242 6.80 -2.83 -26.72
C ARG A 242 6.46 -1.38 -26.39
N LYS A 243 6.81 -0.48 -27.30
CA LYS A 243 6.42 0.92 -27.32
C LYS A 243 4.89 1.01 -27.35
N TRP A 244 4.28 1.39 -26.24
CA TRP A 244 2.84 1.69 -26.19
C TRP A 244 2.63 3.09 -26.77
N GLU A 245 2.23 3.16 -28.04
CA GLU A 245 1.73 4.41 -28.62
C GLU A 245 0.26 4.55 -28.24
N LEU A 246 -0.03 5.57 -27.43
CA LEU A 246 -1.38 5.91 -27.00
C LEU A 246 -2.02 6.70 -28.16
N PHE A 247 -2.81 6.04 -29.00
CA PHE A 247 -3.61 6.71 -30.03
C PHE A 247 -4.71 7.53 -29.33
N VAL A 248 -4.43 8.80 -29.05
CA VAL A 248 -5.44 9.79 -28.67
C VAL A 248 -6.13 10.29 -29.94
N ASP A 249 -6.89 9.43 -30.60
CA ASP A 249 -7.64 9.81 -31.81
C ASP A 249 -9.12 10.02 -31.48
N LYS A 250 -9.41 11.08 -30.72
CA LYS A 250 -10.57 11.97 -30.89
C LYS A 250 -10.24 13.34 -30.28
N PRO A 251 -10.48 14.47 -30.97
CA PRO A 251 -10.40 15.77 -30.34
C PRO A 251 -11.42 15.83 -29.19
N LEU A 252 -10.97 16.30 -28.03
CA LEU A 252 -11.84 16.63 -26.91
C LEU A 252 -12.92 17.61 -27.39
N PRO A 253 -14.20 17.44 -27.02
CA PRO A 253 -15.23 18.40 -27.36
C PRO A 253 -14.84 19.79 -26.84
N GLU A 254 -15.05 20.84 -27.64
CA GLU A 254 -14.58 22.21 -27.38
C GLU A 254 -15.03 22.77 -26.01
N SER A 255 -16.10 22.22 -25.44
CA SER A 255 -16.57 22.53 -24.08
C SER A 255 -15.58 22.17 -22.97
N ILE A 256 -14.59 21.30 -23.22
CA ILE A 256 -13.57 20.88 -22.25
C ILE A 256 -12.26 21.68 -22.41
N VAL A 257 -11.98 22.19 -23.61
CA VAL A 257 -10.75 22.95 -23.90
C VAL A 257 -10.72 24.29 -23.16
N VAL A 258 -11.89 24.86 -22.85
CA VAL A 258 -11.98 26.15 -22.14
C VAL A 258 -11.81 26.01 -20.62
N SER A 259 -12.00 24.82 -20.04
CA SER A 259 -11.95 24.64 -18.58
C SER A 259 -10.61 24.10 -18.06
N ALA A 260 -9.80 23.46 -18.92
CA ALA A 260 -8.56 22.80 -18.51
C ALA A 260 -7.27 23.63 -18.74
N LEU A 261 -7.37 24.85 -19.30
CA LEU A 261 -6.22 25.72 -19.60
C LEU A 261 -6.27 27.10 -18.93
N ARG A 262 -6.91 27.20 -17.76
CA ARG A 262 -6.75 28.38 -16.88
C ARG A 262 -6.65 28.01 -15.42
N PHE A 263 -5.53 27.41 -15.02
CA PHE A 263 -5.02 27.58 -13.66
C PHE A 263 -3.49 27.66 -13.76
N TRP A 264 -2.96 28.82 -13.37
CA TRP A 264 -1.54 29.06 -13.10
C TRP A 264 -1.07 28.17 -11.94
#